data_AF-A0A316I9F0-F1
#
_entry.id   AF-A0A316I9F0-F1
#
_cell.length_a   1.000
_cell.length_b   1.000
_cell.length_c   1.000
_cell.angle_alpha   90.00
_cell.angle_beta   90.00
_cell.angle_gamma   90.00
#
_symmetry.space_group_name_H-M   'P 1'
#
loop_
_entity.id
_entity.type
_entity.pdbx_description
1 polymer ?
#
loop_
_entity_poly.entity_id
_entity_poly.type
_entity_poly.pdbx_seq_one_letter_code
_entity_poly.pdbx_strand_id
1 'polypeptide(L)'
;MELKEAMEAATAELDVRPGFVGDVMAGARRRHTRKLLAVTAALALLAGVTAGVVLTRSPSPEPFAAADARLTAATSGDLAGHTEYIRQVLAAWNGKRPTRDFVTEISPDAHVFWAANTPDGPASLVAQSVRVGHAAEPQTLVGLVRGVDVVDQELVYKGAGEQGIYRIDEGEGEATYVVLGLGERVFWSANPVRGPDLKYSRTWQEAELHDGVAVVRAKPAEKPVFVRTDITPADGDFTRVGVRITPREESGRQKAMVPHPGLGWTDVMWASARQEPAKPGQSQDKLVSEDVWRRGYVDYGTEWTLWEVRAWLPDGRFAVVTEANGGLVGALYQPDGTFDRALTGSLAAKGTPVPVRLVLPDGQGTLLADRNTLLGPEEREHAWLAPPGTTQVAVMRNGDTTTVPL
;
A
#
# COMPACT_ATOMS: atom_id res chain seq x y z
N MET A 1 -24.84 -24.52 -20.26
CA MET A 1 -25.96 -24.79 -19.35
C MET A 1 -25.74 -23.87 -18.16
N GLU A 2 -26.46 -22.75 -18.15
CA GLU A 2 -26.24 -21.67 -17.18
C GLU A 2 -26.87 -22.01 -15.84
N LEU A 3 -26.26 -21.56 -14.74
CA LEU A 3 -26.70 -21.81 -13.35
C LEU A 3 -28.19 -21.47 -13.12
N LYS A 4 -28.71 -20.53 -13.92
CA LYS A 4 -30.11 -20.11 -13.91
C LYS A 4 -31.07 -21.22 -14.37
N GLU A 5 -30.74 -21.95 -15.44
CA GLU A 5 -31.57 -23.06 -15.93
C GLU A 5 -31.56 -24.24 -14.94
N ALA A 6 -30.44 -24.48 -14.27
CA ALA A 6 -30.33 -25.51 -13.23
C ALA A 6 -31.15 -25.17 -11.98
N MET A 7 -31.23 -23.89 -11.59
CA MET A 7 -32.06 -23.45 -10.46
C MET A 7 -33.55 -23.40 -10.80
N GLU A 8 -33.92 -22.95 -12.00
CA GLU A 8 -35.33 -22.95 -12.44
C GLU A 8 -35.87 -24.40 -12.53
N ALA A 9 -35.07 -25.35 -13.03
CA ALA A 9 -35.44 -26.76 -13.06
C ALA A 9 -35.59 -27.38 -11.65
N ALA A 10 -34.78 -26.95 -10.68
CA ALA A 10 -34.85 -27.47 -9.30
C ALA A 10 -36.04 -26.92 -8.50
N THR A 11 -36.64 -25.80 -8.91
CA THR A 11 -37.77 -25.18 -8.21
C THR A 11 -39.12 -25.35 -8.89
N ALA A 12 -39.15 -25.86 -10.12
CA ALA A 12 -40.37 -26.00 -10.91
C ALA A 12 -41.39 -27.02 -10.34
N GLU A 13 -40.94 -27.94 -9.47
CA GLU A 13 -41.78 -28.99 -8.88
C GLU A 13 -42.15 -28.72 -7.40
N LEU A 14 -41.76 -27.56 -6.84
CA LEU A 14 -42.10 -27.19 -5.47
C LEU A 14 -43.53 -26.66 -5.38
N ASP A 15 -44.49 -27.58 -5.27
CA ASP A 15 -45.89 -27.26 -5.04
C ASP A 15 -46.10 -26.82 -3.58
N VAL A 16 -46.24 -25.52 -3.36
CA VAL A 16 -46.41 -24.94 -2.03
C VAL A 16 -47.84 -25.21 -1.57
N ARG A 17 -48.00 -26.08 -0.56
CA ARG A 17 -49.29 -26.40 0.05
C ARG A 17 -50.08 -25.11 0.36
N PRO A 18 -51.34 -24.98 -0.10
CA PRO A 18 -52.18 -23.84 0.24
C PRO A 18 -52.30 -23.69 1.77
N GLY A 19 -51.91 -22.52 2.28
CA GLY A 19 -51.93 -22.20 3.72
C GLY A 19 -50.58 -22.21 4.44
N PHE A 20 -49.48 -22.64 3.79
CA PHE A 20 -48.14 -22.71 4.41
C PHE A 20 -47.68 -21.38 5.03
N VAL A 21 -47.86 -20.26 4.31
CA VAL A 21 -47.50 -18.92 4.82
C VAL A 21 -48.40 -18.48 5.98
N GLY A 22 -49.66 -18.92 6.00
CA GLY A 22 -50.60 -18.67 7.10
C GLY A 22 -50.27 -19.46 8.36
N ASP A 23 -49.88 -20.73 8.22
CA ASP A 23 -49.51 -21.61 9.33
C ASP A 23 -48.17 -21.19 9.99
N VAL A 24 -47.21 -20.71 9.19
CA VAL A 24 -45.95 -20.15 9.70
C VAL A 24 -46.19 -18.85 10.47
N MET A 25 -47.10 -17.99 10.00
CA MET A 25 -47.48 -16.75 10.70
C MET A 25 -48.34 -17.00 11.96
N ALA A 26 -49.16 -18.05 11.99
CA ALA A 26 -49.98 -18.44 13.14
C ALA A 26 -49.15 -19.13 14.25
N GLY A 27 -48.10 -19.88 13.89
CA GLY A 27 -47.18 -20.52 14.83
C GLY A 27 -46.30 -19.52 15.59
N ALA A 28 -45.87 -18.44 14.93
CA ALA A 28 -45.04 -17.40 15.55
C ALA A 28 -45.80 -16.53 16.57
N ARG A 29 -47.11 -16.29 16.37
CA ARG A 29 -47.93 -15.48 17.29
C ARG A 29 -48.42 -16.23 18.54
N ARG A 30 -48.56 -17.57 18.50
CA ARG A 30 -49.05 -18.38 19.64
C ARG A 30 -48.01 -18.64 20.73
N ARG A 31 -46.70 -18.54 20.44
CA ARG A 31 -45.65 -18.69 21.46
C ARG A 31 -45.38 -17.43 22.28
N HIS A 32 -45.81 -16.26 21.83
CA HIS A 32 -45.47 -14.99 22.47
C HIS A 32 -46.60 -14.34 23.30
N THR A 33 -47.79 -14.94 23.35
CA THR A 33 -48.97 -14.35 24.02
C THR A 33 -49.64 -15.25 25.07
N ARG A 34 -48.98 -16.35 25.50
CA ARG A 34 -49.51 -17.28 26.52
C ARG A 34 -48.80 -17.26 27.88
N LYS A 35 -47.93 -16.27 28.15
CA LYS A 35 -47.30 -16.09 29.47
C LYS A 35 -47.27 -14.64 29.96
N LEU A 36 -48.29 -13.84 29.64
CA LEU A 36 -48.53 -12.60 30.37
C LEU A 36 -50.04 -12.31 30.45
N LEU A 37 -50.51 -12.23 31.70
CA LEU A 37 -51.69 -11.50 32.17
C LEU A 37 -53.06 -12.20 32.11
N ALA A 38 -53.29 -13.05 33.13
CA ALA A 38 -54.44 -12.88 34.02
C ALA A 38 -53.84 -12.62 35.42
N VAL A 39 -53.76 -11.40 35.96
CA VAL A 39 -54.84 -10.66 36.67
C VAL A 39 -55.45 -11.58 37.75
N THR A 40 -55.31 -11.39 39.06
CA THR A 40 -55.39 -10.17 39.89
C THR A 40 -54.82 -10.51 41.29
N ALA A 41 -53.85 -9.78 41.84
CA ALA A 41 -54.07 -8.63 42.73
C ALA A 41 -54.86 -8.93 44.02
N ALA A 42 -54.23 -9.61 45.00
CA ALA A 42 -54.69 -9.61 46.41
C ALA A 42 -53.59 -9.86 47.48
N LEU A 43 -52.30 -9.92 47.11
CA LEU A 43 -51.20 -10.16 48.06
C LEU A 43 -49.95 -9.31 47.76
N ALA A 44 -50.13 -8.15 47.13
CA ALA A 44 -49.09 -7.13 47.05
C ALA A 44 -49.23 -6.22 48.27
N LEU A 45 -48.72 -6.63 49.44
CA LEU A 45 -48.31 -5.68 50.49
C LEU A 45 -47.50 -6.26 51.67
N LEU A 46 -47.28 -7.59 51.81
CA LEU A 46 -46.65 -8.11 53.04
C LEU A 46 -45.59 -9.25 52.91
N ALA A 47 -44.98 -9.47 51.74
CA ALA A 47 -43.76 -10.30 51.63
C ALA A 47 -43.02 -9.94 50.32
N GLY A 48 -42.10 -8.98 50.23
CA GLY A 48 -41.17 -8.54 51.26
C GLY A 48 -39.96 -9.49 51.30
N VAL A 49 -38.97 -9.21 50.44
CA VAL A 49 -37.61 -9.80 50.41
C VAL A 49 -37.47 -11.14 49.65
N THR A 50 -36.55 -11.19 48.67
CA THR A 50 -36.12 -12.36 47.84
C THR A 50 -36.76 -12.58 46.45
N ALA A 51 -36.80 -11.56 45.60
CA ALA A 51 -36.86 -11.77 44.15
C ALA A 51 -35.71 -11.01 43.49
N GLY A 52 -34.56 -11.66 43.41
CA GLY A 52 -33.40 -11.15 42.69
C GLY A 52 -33.78 -10.96 41.22
N VAL A 53 -33.68 -9.72 40.76
CA VAL A 53 -33.67 -9.39 39.34
C VAL A 53 -32.41 -10.05 38.78
N VAL A 54 -32.56 -11.21 38.15
CA VAL A 54 -31.54 -11.78 37.29
C VAL A 54 -31.52 -10.90 36.04
N LEU A 55 -30.77 -9.79 36.13
CA LEU A 55 -30.21 -9.17 34.95
C LEU A 55 -29.43 -10.29 34.27
N THR A 56 -29.92 -10.81 33.16
CA THR A 56 -29.12 -11.64 32.26
C THR A 56 -28.02 -10.72 31.74
N ARG A 57 -26.94 -10.62 32.50
CA ARG A 57 -25.65 -10.11 32.06
C ARG A 57 -25.40 -10.85 30.75
N SER A 58 -25.40 -10.13 29.63
CA SER A 58 -24.78 -10.64 28.42
C SER A 58 -23.45 -11.24 28.85
N PRO A 59 -23.14 -12.51 28.50
CA PRO A 59 -21.89 -13.11 28.90
C PRO A 59 -20.79 -12.11 28.57
N SER A 60 -20.04 -11.66 29.59
CA SER A 60 -18.85 -10.86 29.35
C SER A 60 -18.06 -11.64 28.31
N PRO A 61 -17.70 -11.02 27.18
CA PRO A 61 -16.95 -11.72 26.14
C PRO A 61 -15.75 -12.35 26.84
N GLU A 62 -15.59 -13.67 26.69
CA GLU A 62 -14.45 -14.36 27.27
C GLU A 62 -13.18 -13.61 26.87
N PRO A 63 -12.30 -13.29 27.84
CA PRO A 63 -11.06 -12.61 27.53
C PRO A 63 -10.31 -13.43 26.47
N PHE A 64 -9.99 -12.78 25.37
CA PHE A 64 -9.23 -13.36 24.28
C PHE A 64 -7.88 -12.64 24.21
N ALA A 65 -6.83 -13.41 23.99
CA ALA A 65 -5.48 -12.89 23.85
C ALA A 65 -4.87 -13.42 22.55
N ALA A 66 -4.25 -12.54 21.79
CA ALA A 66 -3.38 -12.95 20.69
C ALA A 66 -2.08 -13.53 21.26
N ALA A 67 -1.46 -14.43 20.51
CA ALA A 67 -0.17 -15.02 20.88
C ALA A 67 0.98 -14.07 20.51
N ASP A 68 1.11 -12.95 21.22
CA ASP A 68 2.14 -11.94 21.00
C ASP A 68 2.81 -11.57 22.31
N ALA A 69 4.14 -11.74 22.38
CA ALA A 69 4.91 -11.50 23.59
C ALA A 69 4.81 -10.04 24.07
N ARG A 70 4.59 -9.08 23.15
CA ARG A 70 4.46 -7.66 23.49
C ARG A 70 3.25 -7.36 24.37
N LEU A 71 2.22 -8.20 24.34
CA LEU A 71 1.04 -8.02 25.21
C LEU A 71 1.34 -8.25 26.70
N THR A 72 2.50 -8.85 27.01
CA THR A 72 2.91 -9.19 28.39
C THR A 72 4.34 -8.77 28.72
N ALA A 73 5.08 -8.23 27.76
CA ALA A 73 6.46 -7.79 27.95
C ALA A 73 6.53 -6.64 28.96
N ALA A 74 7.62 -6.52 29.71
CA ALA A 74 7.84 -5.30 30.50
C ALA A 74 7.94 -4.09 29.56
N THR A 75 7.37 -2.95 29.95
CA THR A 75 7.56 -1.70 29.21
C THR A 75 9.05 -1.34 29.21
N SER A 76 9.60 -1.05 28.03
CA SER A 76 10.99 -0.62 27.85
C SER A 76 11.09 0.87 27.48
N GLY A 77 12.31 1.41 27.33
CA GLY A 77 12.57 2.82 27.09
C GLY A 77 12.67 3.68 28.36
N ASP A 78 13.11 4.94 28.20
CA ASP A 78 13.36 5.86 29.32
C ASP A 78 12.08 6.34 30.03
N LEU A 79 10.91 6.16 29.40
CA LEU A 79 9.62 6.46 30.00
C LEU A 79 8.93 5.22 30.61
N ALA A 80 9.56 4.04 30.63
CA ALA A 80 8.98 2.80 31.16
C ALA A 80 8.49 2.88 32.61
N GLY A 81 9.15 3.68 33.46
CA GLY A 81 8.78 3.88 34.86
C GLY A 81 7.72 4.96 35.10
N HIS A 82 7.31 5.70 34.07
CA HIS A 82 6.45 6.87 34.19
C HIS A 82 4.97 6.46 34.16
N THR A 83 4.48 5.91 35.27
CA THR A 83 3.13 5.32 35.39
C THR A 83 2.00 6.27 35.02
N GLU A 84 2.11 7.56 35.38
CA GLU A 84 1.14 8.60 35.02
C GLU A 84 1.06 8.75 33.49
N TYR A 85 2.21 8.83 32.82
CA TYR A 85 2.29 8.92 31.35
C TYR A 85 1.74 7.67 30.68
N ILE A 86 2.15 6.47 31.12
CA ILE A 86 1.65 5.19 30.58
C ILE A 86 0.12 5.11 30.68
N ARG A 87 -0.45 5.53 31.82
CA ARG A 87 -1.90 5.55 32.00
C ARG A 87 -2.60 6.55 31.06
N GLN A 88 -1.97 7.69 30.77
CA GLN A 88 -2.50 8.65 29.77
C GLN A 88 -2.46 8.06 28.35
N VAL A 89 -1.37 7.38 27.99
CA VAL A 89 -1.22 6.66 26.71
C VAL A 89 -2.30 5.59 26.55
N LEU A 90 -2.52 4.76 27.57
CA LEU A 90 -3.55 3.72 27.54
C LEU A 90 -4.97 4.31 27.48
N ALA A 91 -5.21 5.43 28.17
CA ALA A 91 -6.50 6.13 28.08
C ALA A 91 -6.74 6.68 26.66
N ALA A 92 -5.73 7.30 26.05
CA ALA A 92 -5.77 7.77 24.68
C ALA A 92 -6.02 6.63 23.68
N TRP A 93 -5.28 5.53 23.82
CA TRP A 93 -5.43 4.33 23.00
C TRP A 93 -6.84 3.75 23.10
N ASN A 94 -7.35 3.52 24.30
CA ASN A 94 -8.69 2.97 24.52
C ASN A 94 -9.82 3.93 24.11
N GLY A 95 -9.56 5.24 24.12
CA GLY A 95 -10.49 6.25 23.63
C GLY A 95 -10.64 6.27 22.11
N LYS A 96 -9.64 5.80 21.37
CA LYS A 96 -9.65 5.75 19.90
C LYS A 96 -10.05 4.36 19.41
N ARG A 97 -11.15 4.31 18.64
CA ARG A 97 -11.54 3.06 17.98
C ARG A 97 -10.52 2.70 16.89
N PRO A 98 -10.19 1.40 16.70
CA PRO A 98 -9.39 0.94 15.59
C PRO A 98 -9.97 1.41 14.27
N THR A 99 -9.10 1.84 13.37
CA THR A 99 -9.48 2.43 12.08
C THR A 99 -9.94 1.41 11.02
N ARG A 100 -10.16 0.14 11.37
CA ARG A 100 -10.40 -0.94 10.39
C ARG A 100 -11.74 -1.65 10.60
N ASP A 101 -12.55 -1.66 9.53
CA ASP A 101 -13.93 -2.20 9.52
C ASP A 101 -14.05 -3.70 9.79
N PHE A 102 -12.94 -4.44 9.72
CA PHE A 102 -12.92 -5.89 9.94
C PHE A 102 -12.60 -6.30 11.38
N VAL A 103 -12.25 -5.36 12.25
CA VAL A 103 -12.09 -5.64 13.69
C VAL A 103 -13.48 -5.80 14.30
N THR A 104 -13.81 -7.00 14.75
CA THR A 104 -15.13 -7.34 15.29
C THR A 104 -15.21 -7.14 16.80
N GLU A 105 -14.11 -7.40 17.52
CA GLU A 105 -14.02 -7.24 18.97
C GLU A 105 -12.63 -6.74 19.37
N ILE A 106 -12.55 -5.98 20.46
CA ILE A 106 -11.31 -5.40 20.99
C ILE A 106 -11.19 -5.82 22.45
N SER A 107 -10.04 -6.39 22.83
CA SER A 107 -9.77 -6.74 24.22
C SER A 107 -9.60 -5.47 25.06
N PRO A 108 -10.10 -5.42 26.31
CA PRO A 108 -9.87 -4.27 27.19
C PRO A 108 -8.38 -4.13 27.61
N ASP A 109 -7.58 -5.17 27.46
CA ASP A 109 -6.22 -5.24 27.98
C ASP A 109 -5.19 -4.78 26.92
N ALA A 110 -5.12 -3.46 26.73
CA ALA A 110 -4.03 -2.83 25.98
C ALA A 110 -2.76 -2.71 26.85
N HIS A 111 -1.60 -2.86 26.22
CA HIS A 111 -0.32 -2.85 26.92
C HIS A 111 0.71 -1.96 26.22
N VAL A 112 1.43 -1.14 26.99
CA VAL A 112 2.54 -0.31 26.49
C VAL A 112 3.82 -1.13 26.61
N PHE A 113 4.41 -1.56 25.50
CA PHE A 113 5.64 -2.37 25.53
C PHE A 113 6.91 -1.54 25.34
N TRP A 114 6.80 -0.32 24.82
CA TRP A 114 7.91 0.64 24.71
C TRP A 114 7.39 2.05 24.94
N ALA A 115 8.13 2.86 25.68
CA ALA A 115 7.82 4.25 25.96
C ALA A 115 9.11 5.07 26.11
N ALA A 116 9.30 6.09 25.27
CA ALA A 116 10.50 6.91 25.33
C ALA A 116 10.30 8.38 24.92
N ASN A 117 11.27 9.22 25.27
CA ASN A 117 11.38 10.56 24.71
C ASN A 117 11.97 10.51 23.30
N THR A 118 11.24 11.06 22.32
CA THR A 118 11.74 11.26 20.96
C THR A 118 12.04 12.75 20.71
N PRO A 119 12.76 13.11 19.64
CA PRO A 119 12.95 14.50 19.25
C PRO A 119 11.64 15.30 19.10
N ASP A 120 10.54 14.63 18.72
CA ASP A 120 9.21 15.24 18.56
C ASP A 120 8.32 15.05 19.80
N GLY A 121 8.92 14.70 20.94
CA GLY A 121 8.27 14.55 22.23
C GLY A 121 8.06 13.09 22.68
N PRO A 122 7.37 12.87 23.81
CA PRO A 122 7.12 11.53 24.35
C PRO A 122 6.31 10.66 23.37
N ALA A 123 6.79 9.46 23.10
CA ALA A 123 6.12 8.48 22.27
C ALA A 123 6.09 7.10 22.92
N SER A 124 5.08 6.31 22.58
CA SER A 124 4.87 4.97 23.10
C SER A 124 4.34 4.02 22.02
N LEU A 125 4.74 2.76 22.10
CA LEU A 125 4.19 1.69 21.29
C LEU A 125 3.26 0.82 22.14
N VAL A 126 2.04 0.64 21.64
CA VAL A 126 0.96 -0.07 22.33
C VAL A 126 0.62 -1.31 21.53
N ALA A 127 0.41 -2.42 22.23
CA ALA A 127 -0.14 -3.65 21.67
C ALA A 127 -1.49 -3.98 22.35
N GLN A 128 -2.44 -4.46 21.57
CA GLN A 128 -3.76 -4.86 22.07
C GLN A 128 -4.29 -6.06 21.28
N SER A 129 -4.92 -7.00 21.97
CA SER A 129 -5.57 -8.13 21.29
C SER A 129 -6.87 -7.69 20.64
N VAL A 130 -7.11 -8.13 19.40
CA VAL A 130 -8.36 -7.91 18.67
C VAL A 130 -8.85 -9.18 17.98
N ARG A 131 -10.16 -9.32 17.79
CA ARG A 131 -10.75 -10.31 16.88
C ARG A 131 -11.08 -9.67 15.56
N VAL A 132 -10.89 -10.43 14.50
CA VAL A 132 -11.08 -9.97 13.13
C VAL A 132 -11.96 -10.98 12.42
N GLY A 133 -13.00 -10.52 11.71
CA GLY A 133 -14.08 -11.39 11.24
C GLY A 133 -13.65 -12.55 10.32
N HIS A 134 -12.50 -12.43 9.65
CA HIS A 134 -11.95 -13.46 8.76
C HIS A 134 -10.78 -14.26 9.38
N ALA A 135 -10.37 -13.96 10.60
CA ALA A 135 -9.28 -14.66 11.28
C ALA A 135 -9.86 -15.60 12.36
N ALA A 136 -9.42 -16.86 12.35
CA ALA A 136 -9.85 -17.84 13.36
C ALA A 136 -9.24 -17.58 14.75
N GLU A 137 -8.01 -17.06 14.79
CA GLU A 137 -7.29 -16.72 16.02
C GLU A 137 -7.37 -15.19 16.27
N PRO A 138 -7.35 -14.73 17.53
CA PRO A 138 -7.13 -13.31 17.83
C PRO A 138 -5.82 -12.81 17.25
N GLN A 139 -5.81 -11.56 16.79
CA GLN A 139 -4.66 -10.89 16.19
C GLN A 139 -4.18 -9.75 17.10
N THR A 140 -2.96 -9.26 16.88
CA THR A 140 -2.42 -8.11 17.63
C THR A 140 -2.60 -6.83 16.84
N LEU A 141 -3.25 -5.84 17.43
CA LEU A 141 -3.21 -4.46 16.98
C LEU A 141 -2.03 -3.77 17.66
N VAL A 142 -1.10 -3.23 16.88
CA VAL A 142 0.06 -2.49 17.35
C VAL A 142 -0.04 -1.05 16.85
N GLY A 143 0.44 -0.06 17.60
CA GLY A 143 0.46 1.30 17.09
C GLY A 143 1.28 2.26 17.92
N LEU A 144 1.50 3.44 17.33
CA LEU A 144 2.24 4.54 17.93
C LEU A 144 1.29 5.54 18.58
N VAL A 145 1.60 5.93 19.81
CA VAL A 145 0.96 7.02 20.54
C VAL A 145 1.99 8.10 20.83
N ARG A 146 1.77 9.33 20.35
CA ARG A 146 2.58 10.51 20.67
C ARG A 146 1.86 11.36 21.70
N GLY A 147 2.42 11.48 22.90
CA GLY A 147 1.72 12.12 24.02
C GLY A 147 0.40 11.41 24.32
N VAL A 148 -0.71 12.00 23.87
CA VAL A 148 -2.08 11.46 23.98
C VAL A 148 -2.77 11.25 22.63
N ASP A 149 -2.03 11.39 21.53
CA ASP A 149 -2.54 11.21 20.18
C ASP A 149 -2.10 9.85 19.64
N VAL A 150 -3.05 8.96 19.31
CA VAL A 150 -2.71 7.74 18.55
C VAL A 150 -2.39 8.16 17.12
N VAL A 151 -1.14 8.03 16.70
CA VAL A 151 -0.63 8.47 15.40
C VAL A 151 -1.04 7.48 14.33
N ASP A 152 -0.63 6.22 14.50
CA ASP A 152 -0.91 5.14 13.54
C ASP A 152 -1.15 3.81 14.26
N GLN A 153 -1.82 2.89 13.56
CA GLN A 153 -2.14 1.55 14.02
C GLN A 153 -1.98 0.54 12.87
N GLU A 154 -1.38 -0.61 13.16
CA GLU A 154 -1.20 -1.72 12.25
C GLU A 154 -1.79 -2.99 12.89
N LEU A 155 -2.52 -3.77 12.09
CA LEU A 155 -2.92 -5.10 12.50
C LEU A 155 -1.85 -6.10 12.06
N VAL A 156 -1.29 -6.82 13.03
CA VAL A 156 -0.27 -7.85 12.82
C VAL A 156 -0.97 -9.18 12.60
N TYR A 157 -0.91 -9.65 11.36
CA TYR A 157 -1.43 -10.97 11.01
C TYR A 157 -0.35 -12.03 11.17
N LYS A 158 -0.72 -13.16 11.77
CA LYS A 158 0.16 -14.33 11.84
C LYS A 158 0.56 -14.77 10.43
N GLY A 159 1.87 -14.77 10.15
CA GLY A 159 2.42 -15.15 8.84
C GLY A 159 2.41 -14.04 7.78
N ALA A 160 1.83 -12.87 8.06
CA ALA A 160 2.11 -11.67 7.27
C ALA A 160 3.29 -10.92 7.89
N GLY A 161 4.06 -10.22 7.06
CA GLY A 161 5.09 -9.30 7.56
C GLY A 161 4.43 -8.12 8.25
N GLU A 162 4.80 -7.86 9.51
CA GLU A 162 4.56 -6.59 10.19
C GLU A 162 5.45 -5.52 9.54
N GLN A 163 4.93 -4.32 9.27
CA GLN A 163 5.73 -3.20 8.78
C GLN A 163 6.63 -2.66 9.91
N GLY A 164 6.02 -2.39 11.06
CA GLY A 164 6.73 -2.00 12.28
C GLY A 164 7.49 -0.68 12.15
N ILE A 165 7.00 0.24 11.32
CA ILE A 165 7.59 1.56 11.13
C ILE A 165 6.48 2.61 11.16
N TYR A 166 6.67 3.65 11.98
CA TYR A 166 5.69 4.70 12.20
C TYR A 166 6.34 6.07 12.06
N ARG A 167 5.61 7.05 11.54
CA ARG A 167 6.11 8.42 11.35
C ARG A 167 5.32 9.40 12.23
N ILE A 168 6.03 10.16 13.07
CA ILE A 168 5.42 11.07 14.05
C ILE A 168 4.90 12.38 13.41
N ASP A 169 5.65 12.96 12.48
CA ASP A 169 5.30 14.21 11.81
C ASP A 169 5.08 13.99 10.30
N GLU A 170 4.07 14.65 9.76
CA GLU A 170 3.74 14.65 8.32
C GLU A 170 4.21 15.92 7.60
N GLY A 171 4.79 16.88 8.33
CA GLY A 171 5.33 18.11 7.76
C GLY A 171 6.47 17.88 6.78
N GLU A 172 6.78 18.91 6.00
CA GLU A 172 7.91 18.91 5.04
C GLU A 172 9.29 19.01 5.73
N GLY A 173 9.30 19.21 7.05
CA GLY A 173 10.50 19.33 7.89
C GLY A 173 11.19 17.99 8.17
N GLU A 174 11.98 17.96 9.25
CA GLU A 174 12.54 16.70 9.74
C GLU A 174 11.44 15.87 10.42
N ALA A 175 11.17 14.69 9.88
CA ALA A 175 10.23 13.75 10.48
C ALA A 175 10.98 12.73 11.35
N THR A 176 10.39 12.38 12.50
CA THR A 176 10.87 11.26 13.33
C THR A 176 10.17 9.96 12.94
N TYR A 177 10.97 8.94 12.65
CA TYR A 177 10.56 7.58 12.38
C TYR A 177 10.84 6.71 13.60
N VAL A 178 9.83 5.97 14.06
CA VAL A 178 9.96 4.94 15.10
C VAL A 178 9.90 3.59 14.42
N VAL A 179 10.98 2.82 14.50
CA VAL A 179 11.18 1.59 13.72
C VAL A 179 11.45 0.41 14.65
N LEU A 180 10.63 -0.63 14.54
CA LEU A 180 10.81 -1.89 15.23
C LEU A 180 11.83 -2.76 14.49
N GLY A 181 12.83 -3.26 15.21
CA GLY A 181 13.81 -4.21 14.65
C GLY A 181 13.22 -5.61 14.42
N LEU A 182 12.26 -6.03 15.26
CA LEU A 182 11.60 -7.34 15.19
C LEU A 182 12.57 -8.54 15.14
N GLY A 183 13.70 -8.41 15.83
CA GLY A 183 14.76 -9.43 15.88
C GLY A 183 15.83 -9.28 14.80
N GLU A 184 15.68 -8.35 13.86
CA GLU A 184 16.64 -8.05 12.80
C GLU A 184 17.30 -6.67 13.04
N ARG A 185 18.41 -6.43 12.34
CA ARG A 185 19.02 -5.09 12.28
C ARG A 185 18.21 -4.20 11.33
N VAL A 186 18.18 -2.91 11.63
CA VAL A 186 17.51 -1.90 10.81
C VAL A 186 18.58 -1.06 10.12
N PHE A 187 18.50 -0.96 8.81
CA PHE A 187 19.31 -0.05 8.01
C PHE A 187 18.42 1.01 7.38
N TRP A 188 18.96 2.20 7.25
CA TRP A 188 18.29 3.28 6.57
C TRP A 188 19.24 4.06 5.67
N SER A 189 18.69 4.69 4.65
CA SER A 189 19.42 5.55 3.74
C SER A 189 18.54 6.69 3.27
N ALA A 190 19.14 7.84 3.03
CA ALA A 190 18.52 9.02 2.46
C ALA A 190 19.42 9.58 1.35
N ASN A 191 18.90 10.49 0.53
CA ASN A 191 19.63 11.16 -0.55
C ASN A 191 20.25 10.19 -1.57
N PRO A 192 19.43 9.42 -2.32
CA PRO A 192 19.93 8.56 -3.38
C PRO A 192 20.71 9.38 -4.42
N VAL A 193 21.89 8.90 -4.81
CA VAL A 193 22.76 9.57 -5.79
C VAL A 193 22.72 8.78 -7.09
N ARG A 194 22.64 9.48 -8.23
CA ARG A 194 22.73 8.86 -9.55
C ARG A 194 24.17 8.92 -10.06
N GLY A 195 24.78 7.76 -10.28
CA GLY A 195 26.13 7.61 -10.81
C GLY A 195 26.25 7.93 -12.31
N PRO A 196 27.48 7.95 -12.84
CA PRO A 196 27.74 8.18 -14.27
C PRO A 196 27.20 7.04 -15.17
N ASP A 197 27.01 5.85 -14.61
CA ASP A 197 26.35 4.72 -15.26
C ASP A 197 24.81 4.78 -15.20
N LEU A 198 24.27 5.92 -14.74
CA LEU A 198 22.85 6.21 -14.59
C LEU A 198 22.12 5.37 -13.54
N LYS A 199 22.84 4.55 -12.78
CA LYS A 199 22.28 3.81 -11.65
C LYS A 199 22.21 4.68 -10.42
N TYR A 200 21.21 4.44 -9.60
CA TYR A 200 21.15 4.96 -8.26
C TYR A 200 22.12 4.19 -7.36
N SER A 201 22.62 4.87 -6.34
CA SER A 201 23.32 4.30 -5.21
C SER A 201 22.88 5.01 -3.94
N ARG A 202 22.95 4.32 -2.82
CA ARG A 202 22.51 4.77 -1.51
C ARG A 202 23.58 4.44 -0.49
N THR A 203 23.98 5.41 0.33
CA THR A 203 24.83 5.13 1.48
C THR A 203 23.94 4.68 2.63
N TRP A 204 24.17 3.47 3.13
CA TRP A 204 23.39 2.87 4.19
C TRP A 204 24.00 3.14 5.56
N GLN A 205 23.13 3.43 6.52
CA GLN A 205 23.47 3.60 7.93
C GLN A 205 22.68 2.57 8.73
N GLU A 206 23.34 1.92 9.68
CA GLU A 206 22.65 1.09 10.65
C GLU A 206 21.96 2.01 11.67
N ALA A 207 20.68 1.77 11.92
CA ALA A 207 19.94 2.47 12.96
C ALA A 207 20.28 1.87 14.32
N GLU A 208 20.52 2.73 15.31
CA GLU A 208 20.77 2.29 16.68
C GLU A 208 19.47 1.81 17.33
N LEU A 209 19.41 0.51 17.63
CA LEU A 209 18.26 -0.11 18.28
C LEU A 209 18.46 -0.10 19.80
N HIS A 210 17.56 0.54 20.52
CA HIS A 210 17.45 0.46 21.96
C HIS A 210 16.15 -0.27 22.32
N ASP A 211 16.27 -1.37 23.08
CA ASP A 211 15.13 -2.23 23.44
C ASP A 211 14.32 -2.72 22.22
N GLY A 212 15.00 -2.96 21.10
CA GLY A 212 14.39 -3.41 19.85
C GLY A 212 13.69 -2.32 19.02
N VAL A 213 13.84 -1.05 19.42
CA VAL A 213 13.25 0.12 18.73
C VAL A 213 14.34 1.11 18.34
N ALA A 214 14.31 1.59 17.11
CA ALA A 214 15.16 2.68 16.63
C ALA A 214 14.31 3.94 16.45
N VAL A 215 14.90 5.09 16.77
CA VAL A 215 14.31 6.41 16.54
C VAL A 215 15.23 7.17 15.57
N VAL A 216 14.75 7.40 14.36
CA VAL A 216 15.55 7.99 13.27
C VAL A 216 14.90 9.29 12.81
N ARG A 217 15.70 10.35 12.61
CA ARG A 217 15.23 11.59 11.99
C ARG A 217 15.67 11.64 10.53
N ALA A 218 14.73 11.93 9.64
CA ALA A 218 15.03 12.17 8.24
C ALA A 218 14.01 13.14 7.63
N LYS A 219 14.43 13.95 6.66
CA LYS A 219 13.50 14.80 5.93
C LYS A 219 12.78 13.97 4.86
N PRO A 220 11.45 14.02 4.74
CA PRO A 220 10.73 13.30 3.69
C PRO A 220 11.24 13.64 2.28
N ALA A 221 11.68 14.88 2.04
CA ALA A 221 12.25 15.32 0.76
C ALA A 221 13.55 14.58 0.37
N GLU A 222 14.27 14.03 1.35
CA GLU A 222 15.50 13.24 1.13
C GLU A 222 15.19 11.78 0.76
N LYS A 223 13.90 11.40 0.67
CA LYS A 223 13.43 10.06 0.30
C LYS A 223 14.07 8.96 1.16
N PRO A 224 13.84 8.99 2.48
CA PRO A 224 14.39 7.97 3.37
C PRO A 224 13.81 6.60 3.02
N VAL A 225 14.67 5.58 3.09
CA VAL A 225 14.32 4.18 2.87
C VAL A 225 14.84 3.38 4.04
N PHE A 226 13.99 2.49 4.56
CA PHE A 226 14.31 1.62 5.67
C PHE A 226 14.23 0.16 5.22
N VAL A 227 15.18 -0.64 5.68
CA VAL A 227 15.28 -2.07 5.36
C VAL A 227 15.59 -2.83 6.64
N ARG A 228 14.92 -3.95 6.86
CA ARG A 228 15.26 -4.94 7.88
C ARG A 228 16.00 -6.12 7.27
N THR A 229 17.15 -6.46 7.84
CA THR A 229 18.08 -7.48 7.33
C THR A 229 19.19 -7.76 8.34
N ASP A 230 19.73 -8.97 8.35
CA ASP A 230 20.93 -9.29 9.15
C ASP A 230 22.24 -8.85 8.48
N ILE A 231 22.19 -8.61 7.17
CA ILE A 231 23.35 -8.27 6.34
C ILE A 231 23.32 -6.78 6.02
N THR A 232 24.46 -6.10 6.20
CA THR A 232 24.64 -4.70 5.80
C THR A 232 24.39 -4.54 4.29
N PRO A 233 23.43 -3.69 3.87
CA PRO A 233 23.18 -3.47 2.45
C PRO A 233 24.37 -2.83 1.75
N ALA A 234 24.66 -3.26 0.52
CA ALA A 234 25.66 -2.61 -0.31
C ALA A 234 25.08 -1.35 -0.98
N ASP A 235 25.94 -0.39 -1.33
CA ASP A 235 25.49 0.92 -1.85
C ASP A 235 24.63 0.83 -3.12
N GLY A 236 24.83 -0.20 -3.94
CA GLY A 236 24.07 -0.44 -5.17
C GLY A 236 23.05 -1.57 -5.06
N ASP A 237 22.72 -2.02 -3.85
CA ASP A 237 21.73 -3.08 -3.68
C ASP A 237 20.31 -2.52 -3.77
N PHE A 238 19.57 -2.96 -4.80
CA PHE A 238 18.16 -2.62 -5.01
C PHE A 238 17.25 -3.85 -4.93
N THR A 239 17.79 -5.06 -4.78
CA THR A 239 17.04 -6.30 -5.03
C THR A 239 17.31 -7.46 -4.10
N ARG A 240 18.36 -7.39 -3.28
CA ARG A 240 18.89 -8.58 -2.60
C ARG A 240 18.95 -8.45 -1.09
N VAL A 241 18.81 -7.26 -0.53
CA VAL A 241 18.98 -7.08 0.91
C VAL A 241 17.66 -6.74 1.58
N GLY A 242 17.15 -7.73 2.32
CA GLY A 242 16.14 -7.55 3.35
C GLY A 242 14.71 -7.28 2.90
N VAL A 243 13.89 -7.00 3.90
CA VAL A 243 12.51 -6.54 3.73
C VAL A 243 12.53 -5.02 3.81
N ARG A 244 12.20 -4.35 2.70
CA ARG A 244 11.91 -2.92 2.74
C ARG A 244 10.67 -2.69 3.60
N ILE A 245 10.77 -1.78 4.54
CA ILE A 245 9.67 -1.36 5.40
C ILE A 245 9.33 0.09 5.10
N THR A 246 8.03 0.38 5.07
CA THR A 246 7.50 1.71 4.74
C THR A 246 6.38 2.03 5.73
N PRO A 247 6.32 3.27 6.26
CA PRO A 247 5.21 3.70 7.09
C PRO A 247 3.87 3.43 6.42
N ARG A 248 2.83 3.19 7.23
CA ARG A 248 1.50 2.91 6.71
C ARG A 248 0.95 4.09 5.92
N GLU A 249 1.31 5.33 6.24
CA GLU A 249 0.90 6.50 5.46
C GLU A 249 1.48 6.47 4.05
N GLU A 250 2.62 5.80 3.84
CA GLU A 250 3.24 5.63 2.53
C GLU A 250 2.66 4.42 1.79
N SER A 251 2.40 3.30 2.49
CA SER A 251 1.84 2.08 1.87
C SER A 251 0.31 2.11 1.71
N GLY A 252 -0.38 2.66 2.69
CA GLY A 252 -1.83 2.77 2.86
C GLY A 252 -2.43 3.97 2.15
N ARG A 253 -1.60 4.85 1.59
CA ARG A 253 -1.96 5.71 0.47
C ARG A 253 -2.18 4.85 -0.79
N GLN A 254 -3.24 4.04 -0.77
CA GLN A 254 -4.34 4.33 -1.68
C GLN A 254 -4.78 5.78 -1.44
N LYS A 255 -3.95 6.75 -1.85
CA LYS A 255 -4.50 8.03 -2.26
C LYS A 255 -5.62 7.64 -3.22
N ALA A 256 -6.83 8.19 -3.05
CA ALA A 256 -7.67 8.41 -4.23
C ALA A 256 -6.71 8.99 -5.27
N MET A 257 -6.30 8.18 -6.26
CA MET A 257 -5.06 8.28 -7.03
C MET A 257 -4.49 9.70 -6.92
N VAL A 258 -3.50 9.98 -6.04
CA VAL A 258 -2.81 11.26 -6.24
C VAL A 258 -2.14 11.03 -7.57
N PRO A 259 -2.59 11.73 -8.61
CA PRO A 259 -2.15 11.41 -9.94
C PRO A 259 -0.63 11.54 -9.89
N HIS A 260 0.09 10.53 -10.37
CA HIS A 260 1.51 10.70 -10.63
C HIS A 260 1.64 12.05 -11.37
N PRO A 261 2.43 13.01 -10.87
CA PRO A 261 2.45 14.38 -11.41
C PRO A 261 2.87 14.43 -12.89
N GLY A 262 3.34 13.29 -13.40
CA GLY A 262 3.56 13.01 -14.80
C GLY A 262 2.32 13.11 -15.70
N LEU A 263 2.40 12.43 -16.84
CA LEU A 263 1.45 12.65 -17.94
C LEU A 263 0.01 12.17 -17.64
N GLY A 264 -0.17 11.35 -16.60
CA GLY A 264 -1.47 10.77 -16.24
C GLY A 264 -2.00 9.77 -17.26
N TRP A 265 -1.12 9.23 -18.10
CA TRP A 265 -1.45 8.20 -19.08
C TRP A 265 -1.43 6.81 -18.43
N THR A 266 -2.17 5.87 -19.02
CA THR A 266 -2.31 4.49 -18.52
C THR A 266 -2.19 3.44 -19.62
N ASP A 267 -1.86 3.87 -20.84
CA ASP A 267 -1.94 3.04 -22.04
C ASP A 267 -0.54 2.67 -22.54
N VAL A 268 -0.46 1.57 -23.28
CA VAL A 268 0.74 1.18 -24.03
C VAL A 268 0.62 1.74 -25.45
N MET A 269 1.59 2.54 -25.86
CA MET A 269 1.64 3.17 -27.19
C MET A 269 2.79 2.57 -28.01
N TRP A 270 2.58 2.46 -29.33
CA TRP A 270 3.57 1.89 -30.24
C TRP A 270 4.10 2.93 -31.21
N ALA A 271 5.39 3.23 -31.11
CA ALA A 271 6.08 4.16 -32.00
C ALA A 271 6.53 3.52 -33.34
N SER A 272 6.50 2.18 -33.45
CA SER A 272 6.87 1.41 -34.64
C SER A 272 5.67 0.70 -35.29
N ALA A 273 5.71 0.41 -36.61
CA ALA A 273 4.57 -0.20 -37.33
C ALA A 273 4.32 -1.63 -36.85
N ARG A 274 5.40 -2.31 -36.50
CA ARG A 274 5.35 -3.62 -35.85
C ARG A 274 4.84 -3.45 -34.41
N GLN A 275 3.68 -4.04 -34.13
CA GLN A 275 2.99 -4.01 -32.81
C GLN A 275 2.83 -5.40 -32.16
N GLU A 276 3.20 -6.48 -32.85
CA GLU A 276 3.07 -7.86 -32.35
C GLU A 276 4.22 -8.27 -31.42
N PRO A 277 4.01 -9.20 -30.47
CA PRO A 277 5.10 -9.77 -29.70
C PRO A 277 5.76 -10.92 -30.47
N ALA A 278 7.08 -10.91 -30.63
CA ALA A 278 7.86 -12.09 -31.03
C ALA A 278 8.96 -12.48 -29.99
N LYS A 279 8.82 -11.97 -28.75
CA LYS A 279 9.66 -12.13 -27.53
C LYS A 279 10.82 -11.12 -27.34
N PRO A 280 10.54 -9.98 -26.70
CA PRO A 280 11.36 -9.55 -25.55
C PRO A 280 10.58 -9.78 -24.24
N GLY A 281 11.13 -10.62 -23.35
CA GLY A 281 10.56 -10.84 -22.01
C GLY A 281 9.39 -11.83 -21.88
N GLN A 282 9.30 -12.92 -22.66
CA GLN A 282 8.24 -13.92 -22.42
C GLN A 282 8.46 -14.75 -21.15
N SER A 283 7.93 -14.24 -20.05
CA SER A 283 6.62 -14.69 -19.58
C SER A 283 5.75 -13.44 -19.45
N GLN A 284 4.44 -13.58 -19.30
CA GLN A 284 3.56 -12.47 -18.95
C GLN A 284 4.24 -11.55 -17.90
N ASP A 285 4.31 -10.25 -18.21
CA ASP A 285 4.71 -9.17 -17.32
C ASP A 285 6.15 -9.17 -16.76
N LYS A 286 7.18 -9.32 -17.61
CA LYS A 286 8.41 -8.57 -17.33
C LYS A 286 8.14 -7.09 -17.57
N LEU A 287 7.61 -6.44 -16.55
CA LEU A 287 7.45 -5.00 -16.57
C LEU A 287 8.85 -4.41 -16.73
N VAL A 288 9.06 -3.57 -17.75
CA VAL A 288 10.34 -2.85 -17.93
C VAL A 288 10.79 -2.23 -16.61
N SER A 289 9.82 -1.78 -15.81
CA SER A 289 9.97 -1.27 -14.47
C SER A 289 10.72 -2.21 -13.54
N GLU A 290 10.41 -3.49 -13.53
CA GLU A 290 11.11 -4.48 -12.72
C GLU A 290 12.55 -4.65 -13.19
N ASP A 291 12.81 -4.75 -14.50
CA ASP A 291 14.17 -4.91 -15.01
C ASP A 291 15.03 -3.65 -14.74
N VAL A 292 14.48 -2.44 -14.94
CA VAL A 292 15.20 -1.20 -14.66
C VAL A 292 15.40 -0.99 -13.16
N TRP A 293 14.43 -1.35 -12.33
CA TRP A 293 14.55 -1.31 -10.87
C TRP A 293 15.58 -2.32 -10.38
N ARG A 294 15.52 -3.56 -10.88
CA ARG A 294 16.42 -4.63 -10.44
C ARG A 294 17.89 -4.32 -10.71
N ARG A 295 18.13 -3.52 -11.74
CA ARG A 295 19.45 -3.07 -12.18
C ARG A 295 19.86 -1.72 -11.57
N GLY A 296 19.02 -1.13 -10.71
CA GLY A 296 19.29 0.13 -10.01
C GLY A 296 19.08 1.40 -10.83
N TYR A 297 18.45 1.35 -12.00
CA TYR A 297 18.17 2.56 -12.80
C TYR A 297 17.01 3.39 -12.27
N VAL A 298 16.25 2.82 -11.34
CA VAL A 298 15.16 3.48 -10.62
C VAL A 298 15.36 3.21 -9.14
N ASP A 299 15.18 4.26 -8.34
CA ASP A 299 15.33 4.23 -6.89
C ASP A 299 14.24 3.40 -6.18
N TYR A 300 14.45 3.13 -4.89
CA TYR A 300 13.49 2.46 -4.02
C TYR A 300 12.18 3.24 -3.89
N GLY A 301 11.07 2.52 -4.03
CA GLY A 301 9.75 3.10 -3.81
C GLY A 301 9.31 4.14 -4.81
N THR A 302 10.00 4.23 -5.95
CA THR A 302 9.50 4.99 -7.07
C THR A 302 8.13 4.45 -7.47
N GLU A 303 7.13 5.35 -7.47
CA GLU A 303 5.82 5.06 -8.03
C GLU A 303 5.98 4.81 -9.53
N TRP A 304 5.37 3.73 -10.02
CA TRP A 304 5.38 3.42 -11.44
C TRP A 304 4.19 4.07 -12.14
N THR A 305 4.47 4.69 -13.27
CA THR A 305 3.38 5.06 -14.18
C THR A 305 2.87 3.84 -14.91
N LEU A 306 1.59 3.86 -15.28
CA LEU A 306 0.93 2.75 -15.95
C LEU A 306 1.08 2.83 -17.48
N TRP A 307 1.78 3.83 -18.01
CA TRP A 307 1.97 4.01 -19.44
C TRP A 307 3.35 3.59 -19.90
N GLU A 308 3.41 3.14 -21.15
CA GLU A 308 4.66 2.79 -21.82
C GLU A 308 4.61 3.21 -23.30
N VAL A 309 5.76 3.59 -23.85
CA VAL A 309 5.96 3.70 -25.30
C VAL A 309 6.95 2.63 -25.73
N ARG A 310 6.55 1.85 -26.73
CA ARG A 310 7.28 0.69 -27.25
C ARG A 310 7.67 0.91 -28.71
N ALA A 311 8.87 0.49 -29.09
CA ALA A 311 9.33 0.59 -30.47
C ALA A 311 10.29 -0.54 -30.83
N TRP A 312 10.07 -1.18 -31.99
CA TRP A 312 11.12 -1.90 -32.69
C TRP A 312 11.99 -0.91 -33.47
N LEU A 313 13.29 -0.97 -33.25
CA LEU A 313 14.28 -0.11 -33.89
C LEU A 313 14.71 -0.67 -35.25
N PRO A 314 15.24 0.18 -36.16
CA PRO A 314 15.74 -0.27 -37.47
C PRO A 314 16.75 -1.42 -37.42
N ASP A 315 17.56 -1.50 -36.36
CA ASP A 315 18.54 -2.58 -36.16
C ASP A 315 17.97 -3.86 -35.53
N GLY A 316 16.66 -3.90 -35.29
CA GLY A 316 15.95 -5.04 -34.71
C GLY A 316 15.93 -5.07 -33.18
N ARG A 317 16.58 -4.14 -32.48
CA ARG A 317 16.43 -4.00 -31.02
C ARG A 317 15.04 -3.48 -30.65
N PHE A 318 14.67 -3.66 -29.38
CA PHE A 318 13.37 -3.26 -28.85
C PHE A 318 13.52 -2.27 -27.71
N ALA A 319 12.93 -1.10 -27.83
CA ALA A 319 12.92 -0.06 -26.81
C ALA A 319 11.57 -0.03 -26.09
N VAL A 320 11.61 0.08 -24.76
CA VAL A 320 10.46 0.39 -23.91
C VAL A 320 10.80 1.58 -23.03
N VAL A 321 9.92 2.58 -23.01
CA VAL A 321 10.11 3.83 -22.28
C VAL A 321 8.88 4.12 -21.44
N THR A 322 9.10 4.57 -20.21
CA THR A 322 8.08 5.00 -19.26
C THR A 322 8.62 6.20 -18.47
N GLU A 323 7.88 6.65 -17.48
CA GLU A 323 8.27 7.71 -16.56
C GLU A 323 8.47 7.15 -15.15
N ALA A 324 9.58 7.55 -14.52
CA ALA A 324 9.92 7.23 -13.15
C ALA A 324 10.83 8.31 -12.56
N ASN A 325 10.71 8.61 -11.26
CA ASN A 325 11.52 9.62 -10.57
C ASN A 325 11.49 11.01 -11.25
N GLY A 326 10.36 11.35 -11.88
CA GLY A 326 10.14 12.61 -12.61
C GLY A 326 10.73 12.63 -14.02
N GLY A 327 11.56 11.66 -14.42
CA GLY A 327 12.19 11.62 -15.74
C GLY A 327 11.71 10.46 -16.61
N LEU A 328 12.06 10.51 -17.90
CA LEU A 328 11.91 9.34 -18.77
C LEU A 328 12.97 8.29 -18.41
N VAL A 329 12.53 7.05 -18.24
CA VAL A 329 13.38 5.88 -18.05
C VAL A 329 12.91 4.77 -18.96
N GLY A 330 13.81 3.91 -19.40
CA GLY A 330 13.45 2.79 -20.24
C GLY A 330 14.54 1.74 -20.30
N ALA A 331 14.30 0.76 -21.15
CA ALA A 331 15.27 -0.27 -21.46
C ALA A 331 15.30 -0.50 -22.96
N LEU A 332 16.50 -0.84 -23.43
CA LEU A 332 16.75 -1.35 -24.75
C LEU A 332 17.08 -2.84 -24.63
N TYR A 333 16.44 -3.65 -25.47
CA TYR A 333 16.61 -5.09 -25.51
C TYR A 333 17.13 -5.50 -26.88
N GLN A 334 17.96 -6.54 -26.89
CA GLN A 334 18.37 -7.24 -28.09
C GLN A 334 17.17 -7.97 -28.73
N PRO A 335 17.26 -8.38 -30.01
CA PRO A 335 16.18 -9.11 -30.68
C PRO A 335 15.77 -10.42 -29.98
N ASP A 336 16.66 -11.02 -29.19
CA ASP A 336 16.42 -12.23 -28.39
C ASP A 336 15.78 -11.93 -27.02
N GLY A 337 15.53 -10.66 -26.71
CA GLY A 337 14.95 -10.20 -25.46
C GLY A 337 15.96 -10.00 -24.32
N THR A 338 17.25 -10.17 -24.55
CA THR A 338 18.27 -9.87 -23.54
C THR A 338 18.41 -8.36 -23.35
N PHE A 339 18.62 -7.93 -22.11
CA PHE A 339 18.82 -6.50 -21.79
C PHE A 339 20.14 -6.01 -22.39
N ASP A 340 20.09 -4.97 -23.22
CA ASP A 340 21.26 -4.26 -23.75
C ASP A 340 21.67 -3.16 -22.76
N ARG A 341 20.83 -2.14 -22.58
CA ARG A 341 21.13 -0.97 -21.73
C ARG A 341 19.87 -0.25 -21.27
N ALA A 342 20.02 0.57 -20.23
CA ALA A 342 18.97 1.50 -19.83
C ALA A 342 18.90 2.69 -20.78
N LEU A 343 17.70 3.23 -20.89
CA LEU A 343 17.40 4.47 -21.59
C LEU A 343 17.02 5.52 -20.54
N THR A 344 17.51 6.74 -20.71
CA THR A 344 17.17 7.85 -19.82
C THR A 344 16.93 9.10 -20.64
N GLY A 345 15.87 9.82 -20.32
CA GLY A 345 15.54 11.09 -20.97
C GLY A 345 15.27 12.18 -19.96
N SER A 346 14.94 13.36 -20.48
CA SER A 346 14.50 14.51 -19.70
C SER A 346 13.15 14.24 -19.02
N LEU A 347 12.66 15.23 -18.25
CA LEU A 347 11.31 15.21 -17.69
C LEU A 347 10.28 15.11 -18.81
N ALA A 348 9.21 14.34 -18.56
CA ALA A 348 8.03 14.36 -19.42
C ALA A 348 7.29 15.70 -19.21
N ALA A 349 7.24 16.54 -20.24
CA ALA A 349 6.78 17.92 -20.09
C ALA A 349 5.28 18.04 -20.39
N LYS A 350 4.44 17.79 -19.37
CA LYS A 350 2.98 17.89 -19.49
C LYS A 350 2.54 19.24 -20.07
N GLY A 351 1.60 19.21 -21.01
CA GLY A 351 1.05 20.41 -21.64
C GLY A 351 1.94 21.02 -22.74
N THR A 352 3.12 20.45 -23.00
CA THR A 352 3.94 20.82 -24.16
C THR A 352 3.55 20.00 -25.39
N PRO A 353 3.75 20.51 -26.62
CA PRO A 353 3.66 19.70 -27.83
C PRO A 353 4.71 18.58 -27.78
N VAL A 354 4.28 17.32 -27.88
CA VAL A 354 5.16 16.15 -27.75
C VAL A 354 5.86 16.07 -26.38
N PRO A 355 5.11 15.70 -25.32
CA PRO A 355 5.61 15.69 -23.95
C PRO A 355 6.63 14.58 -23.67
N VAL A 356 6.66 13.51 -24.47
CA VAL A 356 7.68 12.45 -24.40
C VAL A 356 8.63 12.61 -25.56
N ARG A 357 9.91 12.85 -25.27
CA ARG A 357 10.99 12.90 -26.26
C ARG A 357 12.20 12.18 -25.70
N LEU A 358 12.59 11.09 -26.34
CA LEU A 358 13.76 10.32 -25.95
C LEU A 358 14.63 10.05 -27.17
N VAL A 359 15.82 10.64 -27.20
CA VAL A 359 16.85 10.32 -28.20
C VAL A 359 17.38 8.92 -27.90
N LEU A 360 17.30 8.04 -28.91
CA LEU A 360 17.77 6.67 -28.80
C LEU A 360 19.27 6.60 -29.15
N PRO A 361 20.01 5.65 -28.55
CA PRO A 361 21.44 5.48 -28.81
C PRO A 361 21.72 5.05 -30.25
N ASP A 362 23.00 5.06 -30.63
CA ASP A 362 23.51 4.48 -31.88
C ASP A 362 22.81 4.99 -33.15
N GLY A 363 22.34 6.25 -33.10
CA GLY A 363 21.64 6.88 -34.21
C GLY A 363 20.37 6.12 -34.62
N GLN A 364 19.61 5.58 -33.66
CA GLN A 364 18.33 4.89 -33.95
C GLN A 364 17.13 5.86 -34.04
N GLY A 365 17.36 7.16 -33.81
CA GLY A 365 16.36 8.21 -33.95
C GLY A 365 15.85 8.73 -32.61
N THR A 366 14.66 9.29 -32.60
CA THR A 366 14.02 9.86 -31.41
C THR A 366 12.63 9.27 -31.24
N LEU A 367 12.38 8.67 -30.08
CA LEU A 367 11.06 8.19 -29.70
C LEU A 367 10.24 9.38 -29.18
N LEU A 368 9.09 9.60 -29.80
CA LEU A 368 8.16 10.68 -29.51
C LEU A 368 6.82 10.12 -29.08
N ALA A 369 6.16 10.73 -28.08
CA ALA A 369 4.77 10.41 -27.77
C ALA A 369 3.98 11.62 -27.27
N ASP A 370 2.71 11.68 -27.67
CA ASP A 370 1.69 12.65 -27.29
C ASP A 370 0.31 12.00 -27.45
N ARG A 371 -0.32 11.63 -26.32
CA ARG A 371 -1.60 10.93 -26.31
C ARG A 371 -2.69 11.72 -27.04
N ASN A 372 -3.53 11.00 -27.78
CA ASN A 372 -4.63 11.56 -28.59
C ASN A 372 -4.16 12.53 -29.69
N THR A 373 -2.96 12.32 -30.23
CA THR A 373 -2.46 13.05 -31.41
C THR A 373 -1.99 12.09 -32.50
N LEU A 374 -1.83 12.61 -33.71
CA LEU A 374 -1.17 11.94 -34.82
C LEU A 374 0.21 12.58 -35.01
N LEU A 375 1.26 11.76 -35.06
CA LEU A 375 2.65 12.19 -35.07
C LEU A 375 3.37 11.75 -36.34
N GLY A 376 4.18 12.67 -36.89
CA GLY A 376 5.05 12.39 -38.02
C GLY A 376 4.33 12.35 -39.37
N PRO A 377 5.09 12.09 -40.46
CA PRO A 377 4.55 12.09 -41.83
C PRO A 377 3.63 10.89 -42.11
N GLU A 378 3.71 9.85 -41.30
CA GLU A 378 2.84 8.68 -41.36
C GLU A 378 1.57 8.84 -40.51
N GLU A 379 1.37 10.00 -39.88
CA GLU A 379 0.22 10.32 -39.03
C GLU A 379 -0.04 9.23 -37.98
N ARG A 380 1.00 8.82 -37.25
CA ARG A 380 0.87 7.72 -36.29
C ARG A 380 0.15 8.13 -35.03
N GLU A 381 -0.77 7.29 -34.59
CA GLU A 381 -1.48 7.50 -33.33
C GLU A 381 -0.54 7.42 -32.12
N HIS A 382 -0.57 8.48 -31.33
CA HIS A 382 0.01 8.61 -29.98
C HIS A 382 1.53 8.59 -29.86
N ALA A 383 2.23 7.83 -30.71
CA ALA A 383 3.67 7.68 -30.66
C ALA A 383 4.29 7.49 -32.04
N TRP A 384 5.50 8.00 -32.23
CA TRP A 384 6.25 7.86 -33.47
C TRP A 384 7.75 7.74 -33.20
N LEU A 385 8.40 6.82 -33.92
CA LEU A 385 9.86 6.74 -33.97
C LEU A 385 10.36 7.65 -35.10
N ALA A 386 10.78 8.86 -34.74
CA ALA A 386 11.35 9.80 -35.69
C ALA A 386 12.72 9.29 -36.18
N PRO A 387 12.97 9.19 -37.50
CA PRO A 387 14.27 8.79 -38.03
C PRO A 387 15.42 9.69 -37.54
N PRO A 388 16.66 9.19 -37.58
CA PRO A 388 17.84 9.97 -37.24
C PRO A 388 17.94 11.25 -38.08
N GLY A 389 18.31 12.37 -37.46
CA GLY A 389 18.40 13.67 -38.14
C GLY A 389 17.08 14.40 -38.31
N THR A 390 15.96 13.87 -37.82
CA THR A 390 14.69 14.61 -37.77
C THR A 390 14.82 15.80 -36.82
N THR A 391 14.61 17.01 -37.32
CA THR A 391 14.70 18.27 -36.54
C THR A 391 13.35 18.86 -36.18
N GLN A 392 12.29 18.39 -36.83
CA GLN A 392 10.92 18.84 -36.61
C GLN A 392 9.93 17.71 -36.83
N VAL A 393 8.82 17.74 -36.12
CA VAL A 393 7.73 16.76 -36.22
C VAL A 393 6.41 17.48 -36.48
N ALA A 394 5.62 16.96 -37.42
CA ALA A 394 4.23 17.36 -37.57
C ALA A 394 3.39 16.69 -36.47
N VAL A 395 2.63 17.49 -35.74
CA VAL A 395 1.71 17.05 -34.67
C VAL A 395 0.32 17.51 -35.06
N MET A 396 -0.55 16.55 -35.36
CA MET A 396 -1.95 16.82 -35.68
C MET A 396 -2.84 16.52 -34.48
N ARG A 397 -3.64 17.52 -34.07
CA ARG A 397 -4.58 17.47 -32.95
C ARG A 397 -5.88 18.14 -33.34
N ASN A 398 -7.00 17.44 -33.21
CA ASN A 398 -8.34 17.96 -33.55
C ASN A 398 -8.46 18.53 -34.99
N GLY A 399 -7.69 17.99 -35.95
CA GLY A 399 -7.65 18.47 -37.34
C GLY A 399 -6.66 19.60 -37.61
N ASP A 400 -6.06 20.20 -36.58
CA ASP A 400 -5.03 21.22 -36.73
C ASP A 400 -3.64 20.58 -36.72
N THR A 401 -2.81 20.92 -37.71
CA THR A 401 -1.41 20.47 -37.79
C THR A 401 -0.46 21.57 -37.32
N THR A 402 0.40 21.24 -36.37
CA THR A 402 1.46 22.12 -35.88
C THR A 402 2.82 21.47 -36.13
N THR A 403 3.83 22.27 -36.49
CA THR A 403 5.21 21.79 -36.63
C THR A 403 5.97 22.11 -35.36
N VAL A 404 6.54 21.09 -34.74
CA VAL A 404 7.22 21.19 -33.44
C VAL A 404 8.71 20.89 -33.64
N PRO A 405 9.63 21.79 -33.24
CA PRO A 405 11.06 21.50 -33.27
C PRO A 405 11.40 20.42 -32.23
N LEU A 406 12.30 19.51 -32.58
CA LEU A 406 12.69 18.38 -31.74
C LEU A 406 13.86 18.69 -30.82
#